data_AF-A0A5N6L7V0-F1
#
_entry.id   AF-A0A5N6L7V0-F1
#
_cell.length_a   1.000
_cell.length_b   1.000
_cell.length_c   1.000
_cell.angle_alpha   90.00
_cell.angle_beta   90.00
_cell.angle_gamma   90.00
#
_symmetry.space_group_name_H-M   'P 1'
#
loop_
_entity.id
_entity.type
_entity.pdbx_description
1 polymer ?
#
loop_
_entity_poly.entity_id
_entity_poly.type
_entity_poly.pdbx_seq_one_letter_code
_entity_poly.pdbx_strand_id
1 'polypeptide(L)'
;MAVMEITGVAEQDSDLRRSAFKPNSPACKAVIEQLLQIIEKANSILLLPCVRAIGNLARTFRATESRMIQPLVQLLDGEREAEISKEATVALSKFACPENYLRIDHSKAIISAGGAKHLIQLVYFGEQMVQTPALILLCYIALHVADSEDLAQAEVLTFLEWASKQSHLISNEKVYTLIHESKSRLELYQSRGSRGFH
;
A
#
# COMPACT_ATOMS: atom_id res chain seq x y z
N MET A 1 -20.39 -8.14 -5.35
CA MET A 1 -20.50 -8.84 -4.03
C MET A 1 -21.05 -7.85 -3.01
N ALA A 2 -22.11 -8.15 -2.26
CA ALA A 2 -22.74 -7.18 -1.34
C ALA A 2 -21.78 -6.62 -0.27
N VAL A 3 -20.90 -7.46 0.28
CA VAL A 3 -19.88 -7.03 1.26
C VAL A 3 -18.95 -5.95 0.69
N MET A 4 -18.55 -6.06 -0.58
CA MET A 4 -17.72 -5.05 -1.24
C MET A 4 -18.44 -3.69 -1.32
N GLU A 5 -19.73 -3.68 -1.61
CA GLU A 5 -20.53 -2.44 -1.69
C GLU A 5 -20.67 -1.79 -0.31
N ILE A 6 -21.02 -2.57 0.72
CA ILE A 6 -21.19 -2.06 2.09
C ILE A 6 -19.88 -1.50 2.63
N THR A 7 -18.76 -2.20 2.41
CA THR A 7 -17.44 -1.70 2.81
C THR A 7 -17.06 -0.43 2.04
N GLY A 8 -17.46 -0.30 0.77
CA GLY A 8 -17.25 0.91 -0.02
C GLY A 8 -17.94 2.13 0.57
N VAL A 9 -19.18 1.98 1.05
CA VAL A 9 -19.87 3.06 1.78
C VAL A 9 -19.15 3.37 3.10
N ALA A 10 -18.75 2.34 3.85
CA ALA A 10 -18.04 2.51 5.13
C ALA A 10 -16.63 3.11 4.99
N GLU A 11 -16.01 3.04 3.81
CA GLU A 11 -14.78 3.76 3.54
C GLU A 11 -15.00 5.26 3.70
N GLN A 12 -16.08 5.81 3.15
CA GLN A 12 -16.35 7.25 3.15
C GLN A 12 -17.09 7.72 4.42
N ASP A 13 -17.84 6.83 5.07
CA ASP A 13 -18.63 7.14 6.26
C ASP A 13 -17.99 6.60 7.54
N SER A 14 -17.50 7.50 8.40
CA SER A 14 -16.87 7.12 9.68
C SER A 14 -17.84 6.52 10.69
N ASP A 15 -19.11 6.91 10.67
CA ASP A 15 -20.10 6.45 11.62
C ASP A 15 -20.60 5.06 11.23
N LEU A 16 -20.82 4.82 9.93
CA LEU A 16 -21.07 3.48 9.41
C LEU A 16 -19.89 2.56 9.68
N ARG A 17 -18.65 3.01 9.45
CA ARG A 17 -17.44 2.23 9.72
C ARG A 17 -17.36 1.78 11.18
N ARG A 18 -17.60 2.70 12.13
CA ARG A 18 -17.55 2.42 13.57
C ARG A 18 -18.71 1.55 14.04
N SER A 19 -19.88 1.67 13.45
CA SER A 19 -21.09 0.93 13.85
C SER A 19 -21.15 -0.47 13.25
N ALA A 20 -20.94 -0.60 11.94
CA ALA A 20 -21.08 -1.85 11.18
C ALA A 20 -19.83 -2.76 11.25
N PHE A 21 -18.62 -2.19 11.27
CA PHE A 21 -17.36 -2.94 11.20
C PHE A 21 -16.55 -2.85 12.49
N LYS A 22 -17.19 -3.17 13.62
CA LYS A 22 -16.48 -3.27 14.91
C LYS A 22 -15.46 -4.43 14.88
N PRO A 23 -14.14 -4.18 14.97
CA PRO A 23 -13.13 -5.25 14.82
C PRO A 23 -13.27 -6.39 15.83
N ASN A 24 -13.82 -6.10 17.01
CA ASN A 24 -14.02 -7.08 18.07
C ASN A 24 -15.28 -7.94 17.91
N SER A 25 -16.17 -7.64 16.97
CA SER A 25 -17.41 -8.40 16.83
C SER A 25 -17.15 -9.75 16.15
N PRO A 26 -17.79 -10.85 16.61
CA PRO A 26 -17.63 -12.16 15.97
C PRO A 26 -17.97 -12.17 14.48
N ALA A 27 -19.02 -11.45 14.09
CA ALA A 27 -19.45 -11.33 12.69
C ALA A 27 -18.39 -10.63 11.82
N CYS A 28 -17.83 -9.51 12.29
CA CYS A 28 -16.80 -8.79 11.54
C CYS A 28 -15.54 -9.66 11.37
N LYS A 29 -15.10 -10.33 12.44
CA LYS A 29 -13.96 -11.26 12.38
C LYS A 29 -14.18 -12.38 11.37
N ALA A 30 -15.36 -13.01 11.38
CA ALA A 30 -15.69 -14.09 10.46
C ALA A 30 -15.71 -13.61 9.00
N VAL A 31 -16.24 -12.41 8.72
CA VAL A 31 -16.22 -11.82 7.38
C VAL A 31 -14.79 -11.55 6.94
N ILE A 32 -13.99 -10.88 7.76
CA ILE A 32 -12.58 -10.58 7.48
C ILE A 32 -11.79 -11.87 7.19
N GLU A 33 -11.99 -12.92 7.99
CA GLU A 33 -11.33 -14.21 7.82
C GLU A 33 -11.67 -14.85 6.47
N GLN A 34 -12.93 -14.84 6.05
CA GLN A 34 -13.32 -15.38 4.75
C GLN A 34 -12.74 -14.57 3.58
N LEU A 35 -12.70 -13.23 3.71
CA LEU A 35 -12.09 -12.37 2.70
C LEU A 35 -10.59 -12.67 2.57
N LEU A 36 -9.88 -12.87 3.69
CA LEU A 36 -8.46 -13.26 3.68
C LEU A 36 -8.23 -14.60 3.01
N GLN A 37 -9.01 -15.61 3.35
CA GLN A 37 -8.86 -16.95 2.76
C GLN A 37 -9.00 -16.92 1.23
N ILE A 38 -9.84 -16.03 0.69
CA ILE A 38 -9.98 -15.83 -0.75
C ILE A 38 -8.75 -15.11 -1.33
N ILE A 39 -8.25 -14.08 -0.65
CA ILE A 39 -7.07 -13.31 -1.06
C ILE A 39 -5.83 -14.20 -1.09
N GLU A 40 -5.59 -14.98 -0.03
CA GLU A 40 -4.44 -15.88 0.10
C GLU A 40 -4.42 -16.97 -0.97
N LYS A 41 -5.58 -17.51 -1.35
CA LYS A 41 -5.68 -18.52 -2.42
C LYS A 41 -5.44 -17.94 -3.81
N ALA A 42 -5.76 -16.66 -4.01
CA ALA A 42 -5.52 -15.91 -5.25
C ALA A 42 -6.01 -16.61 -6.55
N ASN A 43 -7.08 -17.40 -6.47
CA ASN A 43 -7.57 -18.24 -7.58
C ASN A 43 -9.11 -18.26 -7.70
N SER A 44 -9.76 -17.20 -7.23
CA SER A 44 -11.22 -17.08 -7.18
C SER A 44 -11.70 -15.88 -7.98
N ILE A 45 -12.85 -16.02 -8.64
CA ILE A 45 -13.56 -14.91 -9.29
C ILE A 45 -13.94 -13.79 -8.30
N LEU A 46 -13.92 -14.08 -7.00
CA LEU A 46 -14.20 -13.13 -5.93
C LEU A 46 -12.95 -12.39 -5.45
N LEU A 47 -11.76 -12.66 -6.00
CA LEU A 47 -10.50 -12.08 -5.56
C LEU A 47 -10.54 -10.55 -5.55
N LEU A 48 -10.80 -9.93 -6.70
CA LEU A 48 -10.85 -8.45 -6.82
C LEU A 48 -11.89 -7.84 -5.86
N PRO A 49 -13.14 -8.33 -5.78
CA PRO A 49 -14.09 -7.88 -4.76
C PRO A 49 -13.59 -8.01 -3.31
N CYS A 50 -12.84 -9.05 -2.97
CA CYS A 50 -12.31 -9.26 -1.63
C CYS A 50 -11.15 -8.30 -1.31
N VAL A 51 -10.21 -8.14 -2.25
CA VAL A 51 -9.11 -7.17 -2.15
C VAL A 51 -9.67 -5.76 -1.94
N ARG A 52 -10.67 -5.38 -2.74
CA ARG A 52 -11.34 -4.08 -2.61
C ARG A 52 -12.00 -3.91 -1.24
N ALA A 53 -12.73 -4.93 -0.78
CA ALA A 53 -13.40 -4.91 0.52
C ALA A 53 -12.41 -4.72 1.68
N ILE A 54 -11.26 -5.39 1.64
CA ILE A 54 -10.19 -5.21 2.64
C ILE A 54 -9.58 -3.82 2.58
N GLY A 55 -9.29 -3.30 1.38
CA GLY A 55 -8.80 -1.94 1.20
C GLY A 55 -9.77 -0.89 1.76
N ASN A 56 -11.07 -1.03 1.50
CA ASN A 56 -12.10 -0.13 2.01
C ASN A 56 -12.14 -0.08 3.55
N LEU A 57 -11.79 -1.20 4.19
CA LEU A 57 -11.72 -1.34 5.64
C LEU A 57 -10.35 -0.96 6.23
N ALA A 58 -9.40 -0.46 5.45
CA ALA A 58 -8.04 -0.14 5.92
C ALA A 58 -7.99 0.76 7.18
N ARG A 59 -9.00 1.63 7.37
CA ARG A 59 -9.14 2.53 8.54
C ARG A 59 -9.97 1.94 9.69
N THR A 60 -10.31 0.66 9.64
CA THR A 60 -10.99 -0.08 10.72
C THR A 60 -10.04 -0.88 11.59
N PHE A 61 -8.96 -1.39 11.00
CA PHE A 61 -8.06 -2.33 11.66
C PHE A 61 -7.27 -1.63 12.76
N ARG A 62 -6.94 -2.40 13.80
CA ARG A 62 -6.08 -1.94 14.89
C ARG A 62 -4.62 -2.09 14.49
N ALA A 63 -3.72 -1.42 15.20
CA ALA A 63 -2.27 -1.57 15.00
C ALA A 63 -1.82 -3.04 15.12
N THR A 64 -2.48 -3.82 15.97
CA THR A 64 -2.21 -5.26 16.17
C THR A 64 -2.74 -6.15 15.04
N GLU A 65 -3.51 -5.61 14.09
CA GLU A 65 -4.20 -6.36 13.04
C GLU A 65 -3.61 -6.06 11.65
N SER A 66 -2.29 -6.26 11.50
CA SER A 66 -1.58 -6.07 10.23
C SER A 66 -1.60 -7.30 9.31
N ARG A 67 -2.22 -8.42 9.73
CA ARG A 67 -2.27 -9.69 8.98
C ARG A 67 -2.88 -9.58 7.58
N MET A 68 -3.61 -8.50 7.31
CA MET A 68 -4.21 -8.22 6.00
C MET A 68 -3.18 -7.79 4.96
N ILE A 69 -2.05 -7.23 5.39
CA ILE A 69 -1.08 -6.56 4.52
C ILE A 69 -0.26 -7.57 3.74
N GLN A 70 0.25 -8.62 4.38
CA GLN A 70 1.11 -9.60 3.71
C GLN A 70 0.42 -10.29 2.52
N PRO A 71 -0.83 -10.81 2.64
CA PRO A 71 -1.54 -11.37 1.49
C PRO A 71 -1.75 -10.36 0.36
N LEU A 72 -1.98 -9.08 0.67
CA LEU A 72 -2.10 -8.03 -0.34
C LEU A 72 -0.76 -7.72 -1.03
N VAL A 73 0.35 -7.73 -0.30
CA VAL A 73 1.70 -7.54 -0.86
C VAL A 73 2.06 -8.69 -1.81
N GLN A 74 1.67 -9.92 -1.49
CA GLN A 74 1.88 -11.07 -2.37
C GLN A 74 1.12 -10.98 -3.70
N LEU A 75 0.05 -10.18 -3.78
CA LEU A 75 -0.66 -9.90 -5.02
C LEU A 75 0.03 -8.84 -5.90
N LEU A 76 1.09 -8.20 -5.41
CA LEU A 76 1.91 -7.27 -6.20
C LEU A 76 2.94 -7.97 -7.09
N ASP A 77 3.04 -9.30 -7.01
CA ASP A 77 3.96 -10.08 -7.82
C ASP A 77 3.76 -9.79 -9.32
N GLY A 78 4.86 -9.59 -10.04
CA GLY A 78 4.87 -9.16 -11.45
C GLY A 78 4.32 -10.20 -12.42
N GLU A 79 4.16 -11.44 -11.98
CA GLU A 79 3.54 -12.52 -12.76
C GLU A 79 1.99 -12.50 -12.70
N ARG A 80 1.39 -11.64 -11.86
CA ARG A 80 -0.06 -11.52 -11.76
C ARG A 80 -0.64 -10.67 -12.88
N GLU A 81 -1.91 -10.93 -13.20
CA GLU A 81 -2.69 -10.08 -14.09
C GLU A 81 -2.68 -8.63 -13.58
N ALA A 82 -2.45 -7.67 -14.48
CA ALA A 82 -2.26 -6.28 -14.10
C ALA A 82 -3.45 -5.70 -13.32
N GLU A 83 -4.67 -6.20 -13.55
CA GLU A 83 -5.86 -5.82 -12.76
C GLU A 83 -5.75 -6.21 -11.28
N ILE A 84 -5.18 -7.38 -10.99
CA ILE A 84 -4.96 -7.87 -9.63
C ILE A 84 -3.91 -6.98 -8.93
N SER A 85 -2.77 -6.76 -9.58
CA SER A 85 -1.69 -5.94 -9.02
C SER A 85 -2.15 -4.49 -8.81
N LYS A 86 -2.95 -3.94 -9.73
CA LYS A 86 -3.59 -2.63 -9.58
C LYS A 86 -4.50 -2.58 -8.36
N GLU A 87 -5.44 -3.51 -8.23
CA GLU A 87 -6.40 -3.50 -7.12
C GLU A 87 -5.70 -3.69 -5.78
N ALA A 88 -4.69 -4.58 -5.71
CA ALA A 88 -3.86 -4.76 -4.53
C ALA A 88 -3.09 -3.48 -4.16
N THR A 89 -2.50 -2.81 -5.16
CA THR A 89 -1.80 -1.53 -4.97
C THR A 89 -2.74 -0.44 -4.45
N VAL A 90 -3.95 -0.34 -5.00
CA VAL A 90 -4.97 0.61 -4.54
C VAL A 90 -5.42 0.29 -3.12
N ALA A 91 -5.65 -0.98 -2.79
CA ALA A 91 -6.00 -1.40 -1.45
C ALA A 91 -4.90 -1.05 -0.44
N LEU A 92 -3.64 -1.39 -0.72
CA LEU A 92 -2.48 -1.06 0.11
C LEU A 92 -2.26 0.45 0.25
N SER A 93 -2.56 1.24 -0.79
CA SER A 93 -2.54 2.71 -0.71
C SER A 93 -3.46 3.25 0.37
N LYS A 94 -4.61 2.61 0.64
CA LYS A 94 -5.53 3.01 1.72
C LYS A 94 -4.99 2.69 3.11
N PHE A 95 -4.07 1.73 3.23
CA PHE A 95 -3.35 1.46 4.47
C PHE A 95 -2.23 2.48 4.72
N ALA A 96 -1.54 2.91 3.67
CA ALA A 96 -0.40 3.81 3.75
C ALA A 96 -0.74 5.30 3.59
N CYS A 97 -1.97 5.68 3.24
CA CYS A 97 -2.29 7.07 2.93
C CYS A 97 -2.20 8.00 4.16
N PRO A 98 -1.95 9.31 3.96
CA PRO A 98 -1.85 10.29 5.05
C PRO A 98 -3.06 10.34 5.99
N GLU A 99 -4.26 10.04 5.46
CA GLU A 99 -5.52 10.04 6.21
C GLU A 99 -5.66 8.82 7.14
N ASN A 100 -4.84 7.79 6.98
CA ASN A 100 -4.82 6.64 7.87
C ASN A 100 -3.94 6.94 9.09
N TYR A 101 -4.53 6.80 10.29
CA TYR A 101 -3.81 7.03 11.54
C TYR A 101 -2.64 6.05 11.72
N LEU A 102 -2.79 4.81 11.25
CA LEU A 102 -1.80 3.73 11.36
C LEU A 102 -0.85 3.64 10.15
N ARG A 103 -0.81 4.66 9.29
CA ARG A 103 -0.01 4.67 8.06
C ARG A 103 1.47 4.33 8.28
N ILE A 104 2.07 4.71 9.41
CA ILE A 104 3.46 4.38 9.73
C ILE A 104 3.60 2.88 9.98
N ASP A 105 2.82 2.30 10.90
CA ASP A 105 2.85 0.87 11.22
C ASP A 105 2.51 0.02 9.99
N HIS A 106 1.53 0.46 9.19
CA HIS A 106 1.17 -0.22 7.96
C HIS A 106 2.24 -0.09 6.88
N SER A 107 2.88 1.07 6.73
CA SER A 107 4.01 1.22 5.79
C SER A 107 5.15 0.27 6.16
N LYS A 108 5.49 0.15 7.46
CA LYS A 108 6.47 -0.83 7.96
C LYS A 108 6.07 -2.26 7.60
N ALA A 109 4.82 -2.64 7.86
CA ALA A 109 4.34 -3.98 7.52
C ALA A 109 4.40 -4.26 6.00
N ILE A 110 4.13 -3.26 5.15
CA ILE A 110 4.22 -3.40 3.69
C ILE A 110 5.67 -3.68 3.26
N ILE A 111 6.64 -2.91 3.76
CA ILE A 111 8.05 -3.09 3.38
C ILE A 111 8.64 -4.38 3.94
N SER A 112 8.30 -4.76 5.17
CA SER A 112 8.74 -6.02 5.78
C SER A 112 8.18 -7.24 5.06
N ALA A 113 7.03 -7.11 4.38
CA ALA A 113 6.50 -8.14 3.49
C ALA A 113 7.14 -8.12 2.08
N GLY A 114 8.16 -7.29 1.84
CA GLY A 114 8.86 -7.15 0.56
C GLY A 114 8.21 -6.17 -0.41
N GLY A 115 7.26 -5.34 0.04
CA GLY A 115 6.48 -4.46 -0.84
C GLY A 115 7.32 -3.48 -1.66
N ALA A 116 8.43 -2.97 -1.12
CA ALA A 116 9.29 -2.01 -1.84
C ALA A 116 9.79 -2.57 -3.18
N LYS A 117 10.32 -3.81 -3.18
CA LYS A 117 10.84 -4.47 -4.38
C LYS A 117 9.74 -4.70 -5.43
N HIS A 118 8.58 -5.22 -5.01
CA HIS A 118 7.46 -5.47 -5.91
C HIS A 118 6.95 -4.16 -6.54
N LEU A 119 6.81 -3.10 -5.75
CA LEU A 119 6.36 -1.80 -6.25
C LEU A 119 7.33 -1.22 -7.28
N ILE A 120 8.64 -1.30 -7.02
CA ILE A 120 9.66 -0.87 -7.99
C ILE A 120 9.53 -1.65 -9.30
N GLN A 121 9.38 -2.98 -9.22
CA GLN A 121 9.20 -3.83 -10.41
C GLN A 121 7.94 -3.47 -11.19
N LEU A 122 6.81 -3.23 -10.50
CA LEU A 122 5.56 -2.81 -11.14
C LEU A 122 5.68 -1.46 -11.86
N VAL A 123 6.46 -0.52 -11.32
CA VAL A 123 6.70 0.77 -12.00
C VAL A 123 7.61 0.60 -13.22
N TYR A 124 8.63 -0.25 -13.16
CA TYR A 124 9.53 -0.49 -14.30
C TYR A 124 8.87 -1.28 -15.44
N PHE A 125 8.14 -2.35 -15.10
CA PHE A 125 7.75 -3.38 -16.06
C PHE A 125 6.24 -3.60 -16.15
N GLY A 126 5.46 -3.06 -15.21
CA GLY A 126 4.01 -3.20 -15.20
C GLY A 126 3.33 -2.35 -16.27
N GLU A 127 2.07 -2.68 -16.55
CA GLU A 127 1.23 -1.87 -17.42
C GLU A 127 1.01 -0.46 -16.86
N GLN A 128 0.77 0.51 -17.74
CA GLN A 128 0.58 1.93 -17.39
C GLN A 128 -0.47 2.14 -16.28
N MET A 129 -1.53 1.32 -16.27
CA MET A 129 -2.59 1.40 -15.25
C MET A 129 -2.14 1.03 -13.84
N VAL A 130 -1.02 0.30 -13.69
CA VAL A 130 -0.43 -0.13 -12.41
C VAL A 130 0.73 0.77 -11.98
N GLN A 131 1.51 1.28 -12.95
CA GLN A 131 2.70 2.10 -12.67
C GLN A 131 2.40 3.31 -11.76
N THR A 132 1.39 4.10 -12.11
CA THR A 132 1.05 5.30 -11.33
C THR A 132 0.57 4.98 -9.91
N PRO A 133 -0.39 4.06 -9.68
CA PRO A 133 -0.73 3.62 -8.33
C PRO A 133 0.46 3.08 -7.54
N ALA A 134 1.35 2.30 -8.17
CA ALA A 134 2.49 1.69 -7.48
C ALA A 134 3.49 2.74 -7.02
N LEU A 135 3.76 3.74 -7.87
CA LEU A 135 4.62 4.87 -7.54
C LEU A 135 4.04 5.73 -6.41
N ILE A 136 2.72 5.98 -6.43
CA ILE A 136 2.04 6.73 -5.34
C ILE A 136 2.19 5.99 -4.01
N LEU A 137 1.94 4.68 -3.99
CA LEU A 137 2.09 3.87 -2.78
C LEU A 137 3.53 3.91 -2.26
N LEU A 138 4.53 3.75 -3.14
CA LEU A 138 5.93 3.81 -2.76
C LEU A 138 6.31 5.19 -2.18
N CYS A 139 5.78 6.28 -2.75
CA CYS A 139 6.00 7.62 -2.21
C CYS A 139 5.39 7.80 -0.82
N TYR A 140 4.16 7.31 -0.57
CA TYR A 140 3.56 7.35 0.77
C TYR A 140 4.40 6.58 1.78
N ILE A 141 4.84 5.36 1.44
CA ILE A 141 5.72 4.56 2.29
C ILE A 141 7.00 5.34 2.61
N ALA A 142 7.68 5.86 1.58
CA ALA A 142 8.91 6.65 1.75
C ALA A 142 8.71 7.90 2.62
N LEU A 143 7.57 8.59 2.51
CA LEU A 143 7.25 9.73 3.37
C LEU A 143 7.11 9.37 4.86
N HIS A 144 6.63 8.16 5.14
CA HIS A 144 6.26 7.71 6.48
C HIS A 144 7.38 6.97 7.21
N VAL A 145 8.25 6.26 6.47
CA VAL A 145 9.30 5.39 7.03
C VAL A 145 10.65 5.60 6.33
N ALA A 146 10.99 6.85 6.03
CA ALA A 146 12.21 7.25 5.29
C ALA A 146 13.54 6.78 5.92
N ASP A 147 13.54 6.45 7.21
CA ASP A 147 14.69 5.95 7.98
C ASP A 147 14.84 4.43 7.91
N SER A 148 13.98 3.73 7.16
CA SER A 148 14.00 2.27 7.05
C SER A 148 15.19 1.73 6.27
N GLU A 149 15.88 0.74 6.85
CA GLU A 149 16.92 -0.04 6.18
C GLU A 149 16.38 -0.80 4.96
N ASP A 150 15.13 -1.28 5.01
CA ASP A 150 14.50 -2.00 3.87
C ASP A 150 14.39 -1.08 2.64
N LEU A 151 14.08 0.21 2.84
CA LEU A 151 14.01 1.19 1.75
C LEU A 151 15.40 1.52 1.21
N ALA A 152 16.41 1.57 2.08
CA ALA A 152 17.79 1.80 1.67
C ALA A 152 18.33 0.61 0.86
N GLN A 153 18.10 -0.62 1.31
CA GLN A 153 18.51 -1.85 0.61
C GLN A 153 17.80 -2.00 -0.75
N ALA A 154 16.54 -1.57 -0.84
CA ALA A 154 15.80 -1.54 -2.10
C ALA A 154 16.14 -0.34 -3.00
N GLU A 155 17.13 0.48 -2.63
CA GLU A 155 17.60 1.66 -3.38
C GLU A 155 16.48 2.64 -3.74
N VAL A 156 15.50 2.83 -2.85
CA VAL A 156 14.28 3.59 -3.15
C VAL A 156 14.57 5.05 -3.50
N LEU A 157 15.57 5.68 -2.88
CA LEU A 157 15.95 7.05 -3.23
C LEU A 157 16.42 7.15 -4.70
N THR A 158 17.37 6.30 -5.10
CA THR A 158 17.89 6.24 -6.46
C THR A 158 16.79 5.91 -7.47
N PHE A 159 15.88 5.01 -7.10
CA PHE A 159 14.69 4.73 -7.89
C PHE A 159 13.79 5.97 -8.08
N LEU A 160 13.50 6.72 -7.02
CA LEU A 160 12.67 7.93 -7.11
C LEU A 160 13.37 9.05 -7.89
N GLU A 161 14.70 9.13 -7.86
CA GLU A 161 15.46 10.02 -8.76
C GLU A 161 15.26 9.65 -10.22
N TRP A 162 15.33 8.36 -10.56
CA TRP A 162 15.02 7.88 -11.91
C TRP A 162 13.57 8.20 -12.30
N ALA A 163 12.61 7.90 -11.43
CA ALA A 163 11.19 8.13 -11.68
C ALA A 163 10.87 9.62 -11.90
N SER A 164 11.54 10.51 -11.16
CA SER A 164 11.40 11.97 -11.32
C SER A 164 11.85 12.51 -12.69
N LYS A 165 12.57 11.72 -13.47
CA LYS A 165 13.02 12.06 -14.84
C LYS A 165 12.11 11.48 -15.93
N GLN A 166 11.13 10.66 -15.56
CA GLN A 166 10.22 10.01 -16.50
C GLN A 166 8.97 10.86 -16.72
N SER A 167 8.89 11.55 -17.86
CA SER A 167 7.79 12.49 -18.17
C SER A 167 6.39 11.87 -18.07
N HIS A 168 6.23 10.60 -18.47
CA HIS A 168 4.97 9.89 -18.41
C HIS A 168 4.50 9.62 -16.97
N LEU A 169 5.43 9.34 -16.03
CA LEU A 169 5.12 9.09 -14.62
C LEU A 169 4.77 10.37 -13.86
N ILE A 170 5.45 11.48 -14.16
CA ILE A 170 5.26 12.77 -13.47
C ILE A 170 4.25 13.70 -14.13
N SER A 171 3.52 13.22 -15.14
CA SER A 171 2.46 14.00 -15.81
C SER A 171 1.32 14.40 -14.86
N ASN A 172 1.15 13.67 -13.76
CA ASN A 172 0.19 13.97 -12.70
C ASN A 172 0.83 14.84 -11.62
N GLU A 173 0.26 16.02 -11.37
CA GLU A 173 0.75 16.99 -10.38
C GLU A 173 0.89 16.39 -8.97
N LYS A 174 -0.06 15.54 -8.56
CA LYS A 174 0.02 14.86 -7.27
C LYS A 174 1.23 13.93 -7.19
N VAL A 175 1.53 13.21 -8.28
CA VAL A 175 2.69 12.30 -8.34
C VAL A 175 3.98 13.11 -8.28
N TYR A 176 4.06 14.22 -9.03
CA TYR A 176 5.19 15.11 -9.01
C TYR A 176 5.52 15.59 -7.58
N THR A 177 4.52 16.14 -6.87
CA THR A 177 4.69 16.60 -5.48
C THR A 177 5.13 15.47 -4.56
N LEU A 178 4.46 14.32 -4.62
CA LEU A 178 4.78 13.17 -3.77
C LEU A 178 6.21 12.65 -3.97
N ILE A 179 6.71 12.60 -5.21
CA ILE A 179 8.09 12.19 -5.48
C ILE A 179 9.08 13.19 -4.86
N HIS A 180 8.85 14.48 -5.04
CA HIS A 180 9.76 15.50 -4.50
C HIS A 180 9.80 15.50 -2.96
N GLU A 181 8.64 15.40 -2.31
CA GLU A 181 8.58 15.33 -0.85
C GLU A 181 9.21 14.05 -0.31
N SER A 182 8.91 12.89 -0.91
CA SER A 182 9.44 11.60 -0.47
C SER A 182 10.97 11.52 -0.63
N LYS A 183 11.51 12.00 -1.76
CA LYS A 183 12.96 12.12 -1.98
C LYS A 183 13.63 12.98 -0.92
N SER A 184 13.11 14.19 -0.69
CA SER A 184 13.66 15.10 0.31
C SER A 184 13.69 14.45 1.70
N ARG A 185 12.67 13.67 2.06
CA ARG A 185 12.65 12.93 3.33
C ARG A 185 13.71 11.84 3.39
N LEU A 186 13.90 11.05 2.34
CA LEU A 186 14.92 10.00 2.28
C LEU A 186 16.35 10.57 2.36
N GLU A 187 16.63 11.65 1.63
CA GLU A 187 17.92 12.35 1.63
C GLU A 187 18.33 12.85 3.02
N LEU A 188 17.36 13.35 3.80
CA LEU A 188 17.59 13.81 5.17
C LEU A 188 18.07 12.69 6.11
N TYR A 189 17.67 11.44 5.88
CA TYR A 189 18.10 10.31 6.71
C TYR A 189 19.41 9.69 6.21
N GLN A 190 19.61 9.59 4.89
CA GLN A 190 20.88 9.09 4.34
C GLN A 190 22.06 10.01 4.64
N SER A 191 21.85 11.33 4.65
CA SER A 191 22.87 12.32 5.04
C SER A 191 23.21 12.30 6.54
N ARG A 192 22.32 11.76 7.39
CA ARG A 192 22.57 11.57 8.83
C ARG A 192 23.33 10.27 9.12
N GLY A 193 23.02 9.19 8.40
CA GLY A 193 23.74 7.91 8.53
C GLY A 193 25.20 8.00 8.08
N SER A 194 25.51 8.84 7.09
CA SER A 194 26.88 9.10 6.62
C SER A 194 27.71 10.01 7.54
N ARG A 195 27.12 10.58 8.60
CA ARG A 195 27.81 11.36 9.64
C ARG A 195 28.09 10.58 10.93
N GLY A 196 27.89 9.26 10.93
CA GLY A 196 28.22 8.38 12.06
C GLY A 196 29.73 8.15 12.20
N PHE A 197 30.34 8.88 13.13
CA PHE A 197 31.64 8.70 13.80
C PHE A 197 32.64 7.68 13.22
N HIS A 198 33.72 8.21 12.63
CA HIS A 198 35.06 7.62 12.68
C HIS A 198 35.71 7.87 14.05
#